data_AF-A0A553QPZ4-F1
#
_entry.id   AF-A0A553QPZ4-F1
#
_cell.length_a   1.000
_cell.length_b   1.000
_cell.length_c   1.000
_cell.angle_alpha   90.00
_cell.angle_beta   90.00
_cell.angle_gamma   90.00
#
_symmetry.space_group_name_H-M   'P 1'
#
loop_
_entity.id
_entity.type
_entity.pdbx_description
1 polymer ?
#
loop_
_entity_poly.entity_id
_entity_poly.type
_entity_poly.pdbx_seq_one_letter_code
_entity_poly.pdbx_strand_id
1 'polypeptide(L)'
;MQLLQAVDWMPHEGDDVTVQKALKHRRVKHYGYEFCYDSNNVDKDKPLPGGLPVECEAVLQRCVADGHISVLPDQLTVNQYRSGQGIPPHVDTHSAFEDTILSLSLGAKTVMDFKHPDGRCVAVVLPERSLLVMKGESRYLWTHGITPRKTDVVPVSETRGSGVMTSDLSNLTLSRRETRTSLTFRKIRRHPCKCSYPSVCDSQLPGSPPTVPAADAEAWHLESQYVHQVYEQISSHFSSTRHSPWPQVRDFLLSLPAGSVLADVGCGNGKYLGINPEVMSVGCDRSANLVQICKGRGYEAFVSDALSVPMRSGICDACISIAVIHHFSTTERRRAAVRELLRLLKAGGRALVYVWAMEQEYKNQKSKYLKERTAGSSLEKVEELISEENKSRQQKEGNKCADDTDGHVMPPRIKVHTNRTAFLSQDLLVPWHLKANVDNNKDAVSAATEAPVFHRYYHVFQQGELEDLCLAEAGVKLLRSYHDQGNWCVELEKTQ
;
A
#
# COMPACT_ATOMS: atom_id res chain seq x y z
N MET A 1 -0.13 -25.31 30.02
CA MET A 1 0.31 -24.41 31.10
C MET A 1 1.81 -24.17 31.04
N GLN A 2 2.65 -25.21 31.06
CA GLN A 2 4.11 -25.08 30.97
C GLN A 2 4.59 -24.16 29.81
N LEU A 3 4.14 -24.39 28.57
CA LEU A 3 4.49 -23.53 27.43
C LEU A 3 4.06 -22.07 27.55
N LEU A 4 2.96 -21.77 28.27
CA LEU A 4 2.51 -20.39 28.49
C LEU A 4 3.37 -19.69 29.55
N GLN A 5 3.84 -20.45 30.55
CA GLN A 5 4.70 -19.97 31.62
C GLN A 5 6.15 -19.78 31.15
N ALA A 6 6.60 -20.57 30.18
CA ALA A 6 7.92 -20.46 29.56
C ALA A 6 8.10 -19.18 28.73
N VAL A 7 7.00 -18.53 28.32
CA VAL A 7 7.07 -17.22 27.67
C VAL A 7 7.26 -16.16 28.73
N ASP A 8 8.52 -15.83 29.00
CA ASP A 8 8.84 -14.70 29.85
C ASP A 8 8.48 -13.39 29.13
N TRP A 9 7.66 -12.59 29.81
CA TRP A 9 7.14 -11.33 29.34
C TRP A 9 7.76 -10.13 30.07
N MET A 10 8.70 -10.37 30.99
CA MET A 10 9.46 -9.36 31.70
C MET A 10 10.67 -8.93 30.85
N PRO A 11 11.00 -7.63 30.80
CA PRO A 11 12.22 -7.15 30.13
C PRO A 11 13.45 -7.49 30.99
N HIS A 12 14.50 -8.08 30.40
CA HIS A 12 15.80 -8.29 31.07
C HIS A 12 16.80 -7.17 30.73
N GLU A 13 17.76 -6.92 31.62
CA GLU A 13 18.88 -6.00 31.32
C GLU A 13 19.71 -6.57 30.15
N GLY A 14 19.72 -5.85 29.02
CA GLY A 14 20.39 -6.27 27.78
C GLY A 14 19.45 -6.77 26.68
N ASP A 15 18.14 -6.92 26.94
CA ASP A 15 17.15 -7.04 25.87
C ASP A 15 17.08 -5.70 25.12
N ASP A 16 17.63 -5.67 23.91
CA ASP A 16 17.45 -4.54 23.01
C ASP A 16 15.94 -4.30 22.83
N VAL A 17 15.52 -3.03 22.75
CA VAL A 17 14.10 -2.59 22.78
C VAL A 17 13.24 -3.26 21.68
N THR A 18 13.87 -3.97 20.76
CA THR A 18 13.30 -4.64 19.58
C THR A 18 12.87 -6.11 19.81
N VAL A 19 13.49 -6.84 20.74
CA VAL A 19 13.23 -8.30 20.97
C VAL A 19 11.83 -8.57 21.54
N GLN A 20 11.32 -7.62 22.33
CA GLN A 20 9.99 -7.64 22.92
C GLN A 20 9.24 -6.34 22.58
N LYS A 21 8.32 -6.42 21.60
CA LYS A 21 7.59 -5.26 21.10
C LYS A 21 6.12 -5.32 21.50
N ALA A 22 5.62 -4.24 22.09
CA ALA A 22 4.19 -3.96 22.13
C ALA A 22 3.80 -3.37 20.76
N LEU A 23 3.25 -4.20 19.87
CA LEU A 23 2.60 -3.69 18.66
C LEU A 23 1.22 -3.15 19.06
N LYS A 24 0.68 -2.16 18.33
CA LYS A 24 -0.57 -1.46 18.70
C LYS A 24 -1.74 -2.38 19.06
N HIS A 25 -1.74 -3.63 18.57
CA HIS A 25 -2.83 -4.60 18.75
C HIS A 25 -2.44 -5.98 19.29
N ARG A 26 -1.19 -6.24 19.70
CA ARG A 26 -0.80 -7.52 20.34
C ARG A 26 0.59 -7.41 20.96
N ARG A 27 0.90 -8.28 21.93
CA ARG A 27 2.27 -8.44 22.40
C ARG A 27 2.98 -9.48 21.53
N VAL A 28 4.21 -9.18 21.12
CA VAL A 28 5.03 -10.11 20.34
C VAL A 28 6.39 -10.30 20.98
N LYS A 29 6.89 -11.54 20.92
CA LYS A 29 8.26 -11.91 21.30
C LYS A 29 8.85 -12.86 20.25
N HIS A 30 10.15 -12.72 19.99
CA HIS A 30 10.87 -13.51 18.99
C HIS A 30 11.95 -14.35 19.66
N TYR A 31 12.20 -15.54 19.10
CA TYR A 31 13.25 -16.48 19.52
C TYR A 31 13.95 -17.07 18.28
N GLY A 32 15.22 -17.39 18.42
CA GLY A 32 16.11 -17.85 17.34
C GLY A 32 16.51 -16.72 16.39
N TYR A 33 15.54 -16.07 15.75
CA TYR A 33 15.75 -14.91 14.89
C TYR A 33 14.67 -13.85 15.10
N GLU A 34 15.07 -12.58 15.07
CA GLU A 34 14.15 -11.44 15.11
C GLU A 34 13.45 -11.27 13.76
N PHE A 35 12.14 -10.98 13.80
CA PHE A 35 11.42 -10.56 12.60
C PHE A 35 11.43 -9.03 12.51
N CYS A 36 12.13 -8.51 11.50
CA CYS A 36 12.25 -7.09 11.22
C CYS A 36 10.98 -6.60 10.50
N TYR A 37 10.10 -5.92 11.24
CA TYR A 37 8.81 -5.45 10.71
C TYR A 37 8.94 -4.36 9.63
N ASP A 38 10.03 -3.59 9.64
CA ASP A 38 10.24 -2.50 8.66
C ASP A 38 10.60 -3.05 7.27
N SER A 39 11.32 -4.18 7.21
CA SER A 39 11.65 -4.89 5.98
C SER A 39 10.73 -6.09 5.72
N ASN A 40 9.82 -6.39 6.66
CA ASN A 40 9.00 -7.59 6.70
C ASN A 40 9.82 -8.88 6.45
N ASN A 41 11.01 -8.97 7.04
CA ASN A 41 11.96 -10.07 6.80
C ASN A 41 12.73 -10.43 8.07
N VAL A 42 13.70 -11.33 7.95
CA VAL A 42 14.62 -11.71 9.04
C VAL A 42 16.04 -11.37 8.61
N ASP A 43 16.81 -10.78 9.53
CA ASP A 43 18.26 -10.67 9.36
C ASP A 43 18.91 -12.04 9.62
N LYS A 44 19.37 -12.69 8.56
CA LYS A 44 19.91 -14.06 8.60
C LYS A 44 21.30 -14.12 9.23
N ASP A 45 22.00 -12.98 9.29
CA ASP A 45 23.35 -12.88 9.82
C ASP A 45 23.36 -12.51 11.31
N LYS A 46 22.19 -12.19 11.89
CA LYS A 46 22.02 -11.75 13.27
C LYS A 46 21.03 -12.61 14.07
N PRO A 47 21.33 -13.88 14.38
CA PRO A 47 20.49 -14.70 15.24
C PRO A 47 20.40 -14.14 16.66
N LEU A 48 19.25 -14.31 17.29
CA LEU A 48 19.03 -13.96 18.69
C LEU A 48 19.76 -14.95 19.63
N PRO A 49 20.31 -14.48 20.75
CA PRO A 49 20.93 -15.37 21.74
C PRO A 49 19.90 -16.33 22.34
N GLY A 50 20.34 -17.54 22.70
CA GLY A 50 19.52 -18.53 23.43
C GLY A 50 18.65 -19.45 22.57
N GLY A 51 18.54 -19.23 21.25
CA GLY A 51 17.82 -20.14 20.35
C GLY A 51 16.31 -20.22 20.65
N LEU A 52 15.70 -21.39 20.39
CA LEU A 52 14.30 -21.66 20.75
C LEU A 52 14.21 -22.13 22.22
N PRO A 53 13.12 -21.79 22.94
CA PRO A 53 12.91 -22.27 24.31
C PRO A 53 12.86 -23.81 24.37
N VAL A 54 13.61 -24.39 25.30
CA VAL A 54 13.75 -25.85 25.47
C VAL A 54 12.41 -26.55 25.75
N GLU A 55 11.44 -25.83 26.32
CA GLU A 55 10.10 -26.33 26.59
C GLU A 55 9.33 -26.64 25.31
N CYS A 56 9.72 -26.04 24.17
CA CYS A 56 9.12 -26.32 22.87
C CYS A 56 9.63 -27.63 22.25
N GLU A 57 10.80 -28.13 22.70
CA GLU A 57 11.50 -29.26 22.07
C GLU A 57 10.61 -30.51 21.99
N ALA A 58 9.94 -30.86 23.08
CA ALA A 58 9.09 -32.05 23.13
C ALA A 58 7.93 -31.99 22.11
N VAL A 59 7.34 -30.81 21.88
CA VAL A 59 6.27 -30.64 20.89
C VAL A 59 6.84 -30.70 19.48
N LEU A 60 8.00 -30.09 19.23
CA LEU A 60 8.63 -30.09 17.92
C LEU A 60 9.12 -31.49 17.51
N GLN A 61 9.70 -32.25 18.45
CA GLN A 61 10.10 -33.65 18.23
C GLN A 61 8.90 -34.53 17.88
N ARG A 62 7.75 -34.31 18.53
CA ARG A 62 6.51 -34.98 18.12
C ARG A 62 6.05 -34.57 16.72
N CYS A 63 6.17 -33.31 16.35
CA CYS A 63 5.83 -32.87 14.99
C CYS A 63 6.72 -33.51 13.93
N VAL A 64 7.98 -33.83 14.26
CA VAL A 64 8.88 -34.61 13.41
C VAL A 64 8.42 -36.08 13.34
N ALA A 65 8.18 -36.71 14.49
CA ALA A 65 7.74 -38.11 14.57
C ALA A 65 6.40 -38.36 13.85
N ASP A 66 5.46 -37.43 13.95
CA ASP A 66 4.14 -37.48 13.32
C ASP A 66 4.19 -37.06 11.83
N GLY A 67 5.37 -36.69 11.30
CA GLY A 67 5.58 -36.36 9.88
C GLY A 67 5.06 -34.99 9.44
N HIS A 68 4.71 -34.10 10.38
CA HIS A 68 4.28 -32.73 10.07
C HIS A 68 5.42 -31.85 9.56
N ILE A 69 6.64 -32.09 10.07
CA ILE A 69 7.88 -31.42 9.63
C ILE A 69 8.99 -32.46 9.43
N SER A 70 9.88 -32.21 8.48
CA SER A 70 11.08 -33.04 8.26
C SER A 70 12.34 -32.45 8.89
N VAL A 71 12.31 -31.16 9.25
CA VAL A 71 13.45 -30.42 9.81
C VAL A 71 12.93 -29.55 10.95
N LEU A 72 13.67 -29.51 12.07
CA LEU A 72 13.32 -28.67 13.21
C LEU A 72 13.38 -27.18 12.84
N PRO A 73 12.35 -26.39 13.21
CA PRO A 73 12.33 -24.96 13.02
C PRO A 73 13.42 -24.29 13.88
N ASP A 74 13.95 -23.17 13.40
CA ASP A 74 14.98 -22.37 14.06
C ASP A 74 14.53 -20.93 14.33
N GLN A 75 13.27 -20.60 14.03
CA GLN A 75 12.64 -19.32 14.35
C GLN A 75 11.28 -19.55 15.02
N LEU A 76 11.01 -18.80 16.11
CA LEU A 76 9.73 -18.79 16.80
C LEU A 76 9.23 -17.36 17.01
N THR A 77 7.98 -17.09 16.64
CA THR A 77 7.26 -15.87 17.01
C THR A 77 6.12 -16.22 17.97
N VAL A 78 6.14 -15.62 19.17
CA VAL A 78 5.07 -15.72 20.14
C VAL A 78 4.17 -14.49 20.02
N ASN A 79 2.88 -14.70 19.77
CA ASN A 79 1.89 -13.63 19.70
C ASN A 79 0.85 -13.81 20.82
N GLN A 80 0.61 -12.78 21.63
CA GLN A 80 -0.48 -12.78 22.61
C GLN A 80 -1.54 -11.74 22.22
N TYR A 81 -2.77 -12.24 22.04
CA TYR A 81 -3.95 -11.48 21.67
C TYR A 81 -4.92 -11.44 22.86
N ARG A 82 -5.34 -10.24 23.26
CA ARG A 82 -6.47 -10.04 24.16
C ARG A 82 -7.80 -10.03 23.39
N SER A 83 -8.92 -10.14 24.09
CA SER A 83 -10.24 -10.01 23.46
C SER A 83 -10.35 -8.70 22.67
N GLY A 84 -10.84 -8.78 21.42
CA GLY A 84 -10.91 -7.63 20.50
C GLY A 84 -9.66 -7.39 19.65
N GLN A 85 -8.53 -8.05 19.94
CA GLN A 85 -7.30 -7.92 19.17
C GLN A 85 -7.21 -8.93 18.01
N GLY A 86 -6.31 -8.67 17.06
CA GLY A 86 -6.12 -9.52 15.89
C GLY A 86 -4.84 -9.20 15.11
N ILE A 87 -4.75 -9.75 13.90
CA ILE A 87 -3.65 -9.52 12.96
C ILE A 87 -4.23 -9.35 11.55
N PRO A 88 -3.84 -8.30 10.79
CA PRO A 88 -4.30 -8.11 9.42
C PRO A 88 -3.99 -9.31 8.51
N PRO A 89 -4.78 -9.54 7.45
CA PRO A 89 -4.46 -10.55 6.43
C PRO A 89 -3.08 -10.32 5.84
N HIS A 90 -2.23 -11.35 5.84
CA HIS A 90 -0.88 -11.31 5.29
C HIS A 90 -0.43 -12.69 4.82
N VAL A 91 0.68 -12.73 4.08
CA VAL A 91 1.42 -13.96 3.74
C VAL A 91 2.80 -13.85 4.40
N ASP A 92 3.27 -14.92 5.03
CA ASP A 92 4.62 -14.94 5.60
C ASP A 92 5.66 -14.83 4.46
N THR A 93 6.70 -14.04 4.65
CA THR A 93 7.69 -13.71 3.59
C THR A 93 8.36 -14.95 3.01
N HIS A 94 8.34 -15.10 1.69
CA HIS A 94 8.80 -16.30 1.00
C HIS A 94 10.31 -16.46 1.07
N SER A 95 11.08 -15.36 0.99
CA SER A 95 12.55 -15.42 1.13
C SER A 95 13.01 -15.72 2.55
N ALA A 96 12.14 -15.47 3.54
CA ALA A 96 12.50 -15.54 4.96
C ALA A 96 12.38 -16.97 5.49
N PHE A 97 11.31 -17.68 5.10
CA PHE A 97 10.94 -18.94 5.72
C PHE A 97 10.75 -20.07 4.69
N GLU A 98 11.02 -21.30 5.14
CA GLU A 98 10.75 -22.51 4.39
C GLU A 98 9.24 -22.77 4.24
N ASP A 99 8.89 -23.85 3.53
CA ASP A 99 7.50 -24.18 3.19
C ASP A 99 6.61 -24.39 4.45
N THR A 100 6.94 -25.33 5.31
CA THR A 100 6.07 -25.67 6.44
C THR A 100 6.12 -24.61 7.55
N ILE A 101 4.96 -24.07 7.92
CA ILE A 101 4.78 -23.15 9.05
C ILE A 101 3.81 -23.78 10.05
N LEU A 102 4.23 -23.86 11.32
CA LEU A 102 3.43 -24.41 12.40
C LEU A 102 2.93 -23.28 13.29
N SER A 103 1.65 -23.29 13.69
CA SER A 103 1.12 -22.34 14.67
C SER A 103 0.32 -23.05 15.76
N LEU A 104 0.90 -23.15 16.95
CA LEU A 104 0.29 -23.76 18.12
C LEU A 104 -0.59 -22.73 18.83
N SER A 105 -1.88 -23.02 18.99
CA SER A 105 -2.85 -22.14 19.66
C SER A 105 -3.05 -22.55 21.13
N LEU A 106 -2.84 -21.62 22.07
CA LEU A 106 -2.95 -21.85 23.51
C LEU A 106 -3.81 -20.78 24.20
N GLY A 107 -4.34 -21.10 25.37
CA GLY A 107 -5.15 -20.19 26.19
C GLY A 107 -6.62 -20.18 25.79
N ALA A 108 -6.91 -19.69 24.59
CA ALA A 108 -8.28 -19.58 24.08
C ALA A 108 -8.36 -19.88 22.59
N LYS A 109 -9.54 -20.33 22.13
CA LYS A 109 -9.83 -20.52 20.71
C LYS A 109 -10.01 -19.17 19.99
N THR A 110 -9.82 -19.18 18.67
CA THR A 110 -10.09 -18.03 17.78
C THR A 110 -10.51 -18.52 16.40
N VAL A 111 -11.03 -17.63 15.57
CA VAL A 111 -11.17 -17.86 14.13
C VAL A 111 -10.06 -17.14 13.37
N MET A 112 -9.39 -17.86 12.48
CA MET A 112 -8.43 -17.33 11.51
C MET A 112 -9.07 -17.33 10.12
N ASP A 113 -9.04 -16.18 9.46
CA ASP A 113 -9.61 -15.95 8.14
C ASP A 113 -8.51 -16.18 7.08
N PHE A 114 -8.74 -17.10 6.17
CA PHE A 114 -7.91 -17.34 4.98
C PHE A 114 -8.58 -16.75 3.75
N LYS A 115 -7.84 -16.01 2.92
CA LYS A 115 -8.35 -15.46 1.66
C LYS A 115 -7.42 -15.76 0.50
N HIS A 116 -7.99 -16.27 -0.58
CA HIS A 116 -7.31 -16.55 -1.83
C HIS A 116 -7.45 -15.36 -2.80
N PRO A 117 -6.45 -15.10 -3.67
CA PRO A 117 -6.50 -13.98 -4.61
C PRO A 117 -7.68 -13.99 -5.60
N ASP A 118 -8.27 -15.15 -5.89
CA ASP A 118 -9.48 -15.27 -6.73
C ASP A 118 -10.79 -14.88 -6.03
N GLY A 119 -10.71 -14.40 -4.79
CA GLY A 119 -11.87 -13.97 -3.99
C GLY A 119 -12.42 -15.02 -3.04
N ARG A 120 -11.97 -16.28 -3.09
CA ARG A 120 -12.39 -17.31 -2.11
C ARG A 120 -11.96 -16.92 -0.69
N CYS A 121 -12.85 -17.10 0.27
CA CYS A 121 -12.62 -16.85 1.69
C CYS A 121 -13.00 -18.08 2.52
N VAL A 122 -12.12 -18.49 3.44
CA VAL A 122 -12.30 -19.66 4.30
C VAL A 122 -12.03 -19.25 5.75
N ALA A 123 -13.02 -19.35 6.62
CA ALA A 123 -12.86 -19.12 8.06
C ALA A 123 -12.57 -20.45 8.78
N VAL A 124 -11.41 -20.52 9.44
CA VAL A 124 -10.91 -21.71 10.14
C VAL A 124 -10.95 -21.49 11.64
N VAL A 125 -11.64 -22.37 12.38
CA VAL A 125 -11.57 -22.37 13.85
C VAL A 125 -10.23 -22.94 14.28
N LEU A 126 -9.54 -22.22 15.16
CA LEU A 126 -8.35 -22.66 15.85
C LEU A 126 -8.69 -22.90 17.33
N PRO A 127 -9.04 -24.14 17.73
CA PRO A 127 -9.26 -24.47 19.13
C PRO A 127 -8.02 -24.22 19.99
N GLU A 128 -8.22 -24.07 21.29
CA GLU A 128 -7.10 -24.19 22.23
C GLU A 128 -6.45 -25.58 22.14
N ARG A 129 -5.12 -25.64 22.31
CA ARG A 129 -4.31 -26.86 22.19
C ARG A 129 -4.38 -27.51 20.80
N SER A 130 -4.63 -26.71 19.76
CA SER A 130 -4.56 -27.14 18.36
C SER A 130 -3.28 -26.65 17.69
N LEU A 131 -2.77 -27.44 16.75
CA LEU A 131 -1.64 -27.10 15.90
C LEU A 131 -2.15 -26.86 14.47
N LEU A 132 -2.07 -25.62 14.01
CA LEU A 132 -2.28 -25.30 12.60
C LEU A 132 -0.99 -25.59 11.83
N VAL A 133 -1.09 -26.38 10.76
CA VAL A 133 0.03 -26.69 9.86
C VAL A 133 -0.29 -26.09 8.49
N MET A 134 0.50 -25.11 8.06
CA MET A 134 0.36 -24.49 6.74
C MET A 134 1.51 -24.97 5.85
N LYS A 135 1.19 -25.43 4.63
CA LYS A 135 2.15 -25.96 3.66
C LYS A 135 1.63 -25.75 2.23
N GLY A 136 2.52 -25.55 1.27
CA GLY A 136 2.16 -25.40 -0.14
C GLY A 136 1.26 -24.18 -0.40
N GLU A 137 0.15 -24.36 -1.11
CA GLU A 137 -0.74 -23.26 -1.50
C GLU A 137 -1.20 -22.42 -0.30
N SER A 138 -1.59 -23.08 0.80
CA SER A 138 -2.15 -22.41 1.99
C SER A 138 -1.17 -21.48 2.69
N ARG A 139 0.14 -21.69 2.47
CA ARG A 139 1.20 -20.85 3.05
C ARG A 139 1.74 -19.84 2.05
N TYR A 140 1.86 -20.20 0.77
CA TYR A 140 2.47 -19.35 -0.27
C TYR A 140 1.50 -18.39 -0.93
N LEU A 141 0.23 -18.76 -1.09
CA LEU A 141 -0.72 -18.01 -1.91
C LEU A 141 -1.87 -17.40 -1.10
N TRP A 142 -2.38 -18.16 -0.12
CA TRP A 142 -3.47 -17.67 0.73
C TRP A 142 -2.94 -16.68 1.75
N THR A 143 -3.61 -15.53 1.85
CA THR A 143 -3.44 -14.64 3.01
C THR A 143 -4.13 -15.24 4.22
N HIS A 144 -3.57 -15.06 5.40
CA HIS A 144 -4.17 -15.45 6.67
C HIS A 144 -4.19 -14.28 7.64
N GLY A 145 -5.25 -14.17 8.45
CA GLY A 145 -5.41 -13.10 9.41
C GLY A 145 -6.36 -13.47 10.54
N ILE A 146 -6.34 -12.71 11.63
CA ILE A 146 -7.32 -12.83 12.70
C ILE A 146 -8.04 -11.49 12.76
N THR A 147 -9.27 -11.43 12.26
CA THR A 147 -10.07 -10.20 12.32
C THR A 147 -10.23 -9.71 13.76
N PRO A 148 -9.96 -8.44 14.08
CA PRO A 148 -10.19 -7.89 15.42
C PRO A 148 -11.68 -7.84 15.78
N ARG A 149 -12.11 -8.74 16.66
CA ARG A 149 -13.50 -8.85 17.16
C ARG A 149 -13.50 -9.45 18.57
N LYS A 150 -14.57 -9.22 19.32
CA LYS A 150 -14.76 -9.77 20.68
C LYS A 150 -15.50 -11.10 20.69
N THR A 151 -16.19 -11.43 19.59
CA THR A 151 -17.01 -12.64 19.44
C THR A 151 -16.80 -13.24 18.06
N ASP A 152 -16.80 -14.57 17.97
CA ASP A 152 -16.80 -15.34 16.73
C ASP A 152 -18.14 -16.09 16.58
N VAL A 153 -18.59 -16.25 15.34
CA VAL A 153 -19.68 -17.17 15.00
C VAL A 153 -19.05 -18.54 14.74
N VAL A 154 -19.47 -19.57 15.47
CA VAL A 154 -18.90 -20.93 15.40
C VAL A 154 -19.99 -22.00 15.46
N PRO A 155 -19.77 -23.23 14.95
CA PRO A 155 -20.76 -24.30 15.02
C PRO A 155 -21.15 -24.70 16.45
N VAL A 156 -22.40 -25.12 16.65
CA VAL A 156 -23.04 -25.54 17.92
C VAL A 156 -22.51 -26.91 18.39
N SER A 157 -22.04 -27.76 17.48
CA SER A 157 -21.27 -28.99 17.72
C SER A 157 -20.04 -28.98 16.80
N GLU A 158 -18.81 -29.17 17.25
CA GLU A 158 -18.35 -30.28 18.06
C GLU A 158 -17.45 -29.86 19.23
N THR A 159 -17.59 -30.63 20.31
CA THR A 159 -16.49 -30.95 21.22
C THR A 159 -15.19 -31.17 20.45
N ARG A 160 -14.24 -30.23 20.57
CA ARG A 160 -12.80 -30.40 20.30
C ARG A 160 -12.33 -30.65 18.85
N GLY A 161 -13.14 -30.40 17.82
CA GLY A 161 -12.72 -30.52 16.41
C GLY A 161 -12.26 -29.19 15.77
N SER A 162 -11.19 -29.22 14.97
CA SER A 162 -10.86 -28.14 14.03
C SER A 162 -11.69 -28.32 12.75
N GLY A 163 -12.38 -27.29 12.27
CA GLY A 163 -13.24 -27.40 11.08
C GLY A 163 -13.44 -26.10 10.33
N VAL A 164 -13.78 -26.23 9.04
CA VAL A 164 -14.17 -25.14 8.13
C VAL A 164 -15.62 -24.75 8.39
N MET A 165 -15.92 -23.45 8.43
CA MET A 165 -17.30 -22.96 8.49
C MET A 165 -18.05 -23.31 7.21
N THR A 166 -19.07 -24.16 7.29
CA THR A 166 -20.03 -24.39 6.19
C THR A 166 -21.20 -23.41 6.29
N SER A 167 -21.89 -23.17 5.18
CA SER A 167 -23.02 -22.22 5.08
C SER A 167 -24.32 -22.71 5.72
N ASP A 168 -24.29 -23.80 6.49
CA ASP A 168 -25.48 -24.32 7.18
C ASP A 168 -25.74 -23.48 8.44
N LEU A 169 -26.71 -22.57 8.33
CA LEU A 169 -27.07 -21.60 9.37
C LEU A 169 -27.79 -22.24 10.58
N SER A 170 -28.21 -23.51 10.48
CA SER A 170 -29.02 -24.17 11.51
C SER A 170 -28.25 -24.52 12.79
N ASN A 171 -26.92 -24.52 12.75
CA ASN A 171 -26.04 -24.99 13.83
C ASN A 171 -24.96 -23.96 14.20
N LEU A 172 -25.26 -22.66 14.31
CA LEU A 172 -24.28 -21.63 14.70
C LEU A 172 -24.55 -21.04 16.09
N THR A 173 -23.48 -20.75 16.83
CA THR A 173 -23.49 -20.09 18.14
C THR A 173 -22.42 -19.00 18.21
N LEU A 174 -22.57 -18.07 19.16
CA LEU A 174 -21.60 -17.02 19.42
C LEU A 174 -20.61 -17.47 20.50
N SER A 175 -19.33 -17.48 20.16
CA SER A 175 -18.24 -17.68 21.11
C SER A 175 -17.56 -16.37 21.44
N ARG A 176 -17.47 -16.01 22.72
CA ARG A 176 -16.63 -14.88 23.16
C ARG A 176 -15.15 -15.23 23.01
N ARG A 177 -14.34 -14.24 22.61
CA ARG A 177 -12.88 -14.36 22.58
C ARG A 177 -12.30 -14.00 23.94
N GLU A 178 -11.34 -14.80 24.37
CA GLU A 178 -10.53 -14.59 25.57
C GLU A 178 -9.06 -14.39 25.18
N THR A 179 -8.16 -14.33 26.16
CA THR A 179 -6.72 -14.16 25.88
C THR A 179 -6.15 -15.43 25.23
N ARG A 180 -5.68 -15.28 23.99
CA ARG A 180 -5.03 -16.33 23.20
C ARG A 180 -3.55 -16.03 23.03
N THR A 181 -2.71 -17.03 23.25
CA THR A 181 -1.29 -16.97 22.89
C THR A 181 -1.04 -17.99 21.77
N SER A 182 -0.32 -17.61 20.73
CA SER A 182 0.15 -18.55 19.70
C SER A 182 1.66 -18.57 19.58
N LEU A 183 2.21 -19.78 19.41
CA LEU A 183 3.61 -20.03 19.14
C LEU A 183 3.71 -20.44 17.66
N THR A 184 4.24 -19.56 16.83
CA THR A 184 4.41 -19.81 15.40
C THR A 184 5.87 -20.18 15.11
N PHE A 185 6.10 -21.42 14.69
CA PHE A 185 7.42 -21.98 14.41
C PHE A 185 7.68 -22.03 12.91
N ARG A 186 8.88 -21.63 12.52
CA ARG A 186 9.32 -21.55 11.13
C ARG A 186 10.77 -21.98 11.00
N LYS A 187 11.13 -22.49 9.84
CA LYS A 187 12.53 -22.71 9.46
C LYS A 187 13.01 -21.56 8.58
N ILE A 188 14.14 -20.94 8.90
CA ILE A 188 14.74 -19.89 8.09
C ILE A 188 15.20 -20.48 6.76
N ARG A 189 14.77 -19.83 5.68
CA ARG A 189 15.17 -20.14 4.31
C ARG A 189 16.53 -19.51 4.02
N ARG A 190 17.49 -20.29 3.56
CA ARG A 190 18.85 -19.79 3.20
C ARG A 190 19.04 -19.46 1.73
N HIS A 191 18.25 -20.06 0.84
CA HIS A 191 18.33 -19.83 -0.61
C HIS A 191 17.09 -19.10 -1.11
N PRO A 192 17.14 -18.35 -2.23
CA PRO A 192 15.96 -17.71 -2.80
C PRO A 192 14.81 -18.70 -3.00
N CYS A 193 13.58 -18.29 -2.65
CA CYS A 193 12.40 -19.12 -2.85
C CYS A 193 12.12 -19.33 -4.35
N LYS A 194 11.71 -20.54 -4.72
CA LYS A 194 11.34 -20.94 -6.09
C LYS A 194 9.98 -21.66 -6.11
N CYS A 195 9.04 -21.19 -5.29
CA CYS A 195 7.70 -21.78 -5.22
C CYS A 195 6.91 -21.57 -6.51
N SER A 196 5.83 -22.33 -6.70
CA SER A 196 4.94 -22.25 -7.87
C SER A 196 4.05 -20.99 -7.92
N TYR A 197 4.32 -19.98 -7.08
CA TYR A 197 3.48 -18.78 -6.91
C TYR A 197 4.32 -17.50 -7.09
N PRO A 198 4.90 -17.28 -8.29
CA PRO A 198 5.82 -16.16 -8.52
C PRO A 198 5.17 -14.79 -8.34
N SER A 199 3.86 -14.65 -8.59
CA SER A 199 3.11 -13.39 -8.47
C SER A 199 3.08 -12.79 -7.06
N VAL A 200 3.35 -13.59 -6.03
CA VAL A 200 3.34 -13.17 -4.62
C VAL A 200 4.65 -13.52 -3.90
N CYS A 201 5.66 -13.99 -4.63
CA CYS A 201 6.91 -14.46 -4.05
C CYS A 201 8.00 -13.40 -4.12
N ASP A 202 8.36 -12.79 -3.00
CA ASP A 202 9.40 -11.76 -2.90
C ASP A 202 10.81 -12.19 -3.37
N SER A 203 11.10 -13.49 -3.47
CA SER A 203 12.36 -14.00 -4.07
C SER A 203 12.34 -14.13 -5.59
N GLN A 204 11.14 -14.21 -6.18
CA GLN A 204 10.94 -14.40 -7.63
C GLN A 204 10.36 -13.14 -8.29
N LEU A 205 9.65 -12.34 -7.51
CA LEU A 205 9.40 -10.94 -7.78
C LEU A 205 10.75 -10.21 -7.76
N PRO A 206 10.98 -9.21 -8.64
CA PRO A 206 12.22 -8.46 -8.64
C PRO A 206 12.44 -7.81 -7.26
N GLY A 207 13.35 -8.37 -6.45
CA GLY A 207 13.65 -7.93 -5.08
C GLY A 207 14.43 -6.62 -4.97
N SER A 208 14.53 -5.86 -6.06
CA SER A 208 15.02 -4.47 -6.02
C SER A 208 13.83 -3.53 -5.82
N PRO A 209 13.98 -2.41 -5.11
CA PRO A 209 13.05 -1.29 -5.27
C PRO A 209 12.86 -1.07 -6.77
N PRO A 210 11.61 -0.89 -7.24
CA PRO A 210 11.38 -0.76 -8.67
C PRO A 210 12.29 0.34 -9.21
N THR A 211 12.89 0.12 -10.37
CA THR A 211 13.71 1.15 -11.01
C THR A 211 12.82 2.07 -11.82
N VAL A 212 13.29 3.30 -12.07
CA VAL A 212 12.64 4.18 -13.03
C VAL A 212 12.67 3.47 -14.39
N PRO A 213 11.51 3.24 -15.03
CA PRO A 213 11.43 2.46 -16.25
C PRO A 213 12.06 3.24 -17.41
N ALA A 214 12.79 2.54 -18.27
CA ALA A 214 13.37 3.12 -19.49
C ALA A 214 12.55 2.78 -20.74
N ALA A 215 11.75 1.71 -20.68
CA ALA A 215 10.91 1.24 -21.77
C ALA A 215 9.42 1.27 -21.40
N ASP A 216 8.55 1.41 -22.42
CA ASP A 216 7.09 1.49 -22.24
C ASP A 216 6.49 0.23 -21.56
N ALA A 217 7.03 -0.95 -21.86
CA ALA A 217 6.57 -2.20 -21.23
C ALA A 217 6.88 -2.24 -19.72
N GLU A 218 8.05 -1.74 -19.32
CA GLU A 218 8.45 -1.63 -17.91
C GLU A 218 7.59 -0.58 -17.19
N ALA A 219 7.34 0.54 -17.87
CA ALA A 219 6.49 1.62 -17.38
C ALA A 219 5.07 1.14 -17.12
N TRP A 220 4.49 0.41 -18.08
CA TRP A 220 3.17 -0.18 -17.92
C TRP A 220 3.11 -1.18 -16.76
N HIS A 221 4.14 -2.00 -16.57
CA HIS A 221 4.19 -2.95 -15.46
C HIS A 221 4.22 -2.23 -14.11
N LEU A 222 5.07 -1.22 -13.98
CA LEU A 222 5.16 -0.39 -12.78
C LEU A 222 3.81 0.29 -12.48
N GLU A 223 3.20 0.91 -13.47
CA GLU A 223 1.90 1.59 -13.35
C GLU A 223 0.78 0.60 -13.01
N SER A 224 0.77 -0.57 -13.62
CA SER A 224 -0.20 -1.62 -13.32
C SER A 224 -0.16 -2.02 -11.85
N GLN A 225 1.03 -2.25 -11.31
CA GLN A 225 1.22 -2.69 -9.93
C GLN A 225 1.02 -1.56 -8.91
N TYR A 226 1.64 -0.40 -9.13
CA TYR A 226 1.73 0.68 -8.15
C TYR A 226 0.76 1.83 -8.43
N VAL A 227 -0.09 1.76 -9.45
CA VAL A 227 -1.16 2.74 -9.68
C VAL A 227 -2.49 2.01 -9.87
N HIS A 228 -2.64 1.21 -10.93
CA HIS A 228 -3.94 0.67 -11.34
C HIS A 228 -4.53 -0.26 -10.27
N GLN A 229 -3.77 -1.28 -9.84
CA GLN A 229 -4.22 -2.22 -8.81
C GLN A 229 -4.47 -1.52 -7.47
N VAL A 230 -3.62 -0.54 -7.12
CA VAL A 230 -3.78 0.18 -5.85
C VAL A 230 -5.07 0.99 -5.83
N TYR A 231 -5.35 1.79 -6.87
CA TYR A 231 -6.58 2.59 -6.93
C TYR A 231 -7.84 1.72 -6.96
N GLU A 232 -7.79 0.55 -7.59
CA GLU A 232 -8.88 -0.41 -7.55
C GLU A 232 -9.18 -0.85 -6.10
N GLN A 233 -8.14 -1.12 -5.31
CA GLN A 233 -8.23 -1.57 -3.92
C GLN A 233 -8.60 -0.46 -2.93
N ILE A 234 -8.16 0.79 -3.17
CA ILE A 234 -8.38 1.90 -2.22
C ILE A 234 -9.59 2.78 -2.58
N SER A 235 -10.25 2.53 -3.71
CA SER A 235 -11.33 3.34 -4.29
C SER A 235 -12.39 3.84 -3.28
N SER A 236 -12.94 2.95 -2.45
CA SER A 236 -13.96 3.31 -1.44
C SER A 236 -13.44 4.31 -0.40
N HIS A 237 -12.25 4.09 0.16
CA HIS A 237 -11.62 5.00 1.13
C HIS A 237 -11.07 6.28 0.47
N PHE A 238 -10.61 6.17 -0.77
CA PHE A 238 -10.24 7.33 -1.57
C PHE A 238 -11.46 8.25 -1.75
N SER A 239 -12.62 7.67 -2.04
CA SER A 239 -13.85 8.40 -2.29
C SER A 239 -14.41 9.10 -1.05
N SER A 240 -14.35 8.46 0.13
CA SER A 240 -14.86 9.01 1.39
C SER A 240 -14.03 10.17 1.97
N THR A 241 -12.81 10.36 1.48
CA THR A 241 -11.88 11.39 1.99
C THR A 241 -11.77 12.63 1.08
N ARG A 242 -12.45 12.63 -0.07
CA ARG A 242 -12.24 13.64 -1.13
C ARG A 242 -13.55 14.18 -1.72
N HIS A 243 -14.11 15.16 -1.02
CA HIS A 243 -15.38 15.79 -1.41
C HIS A 243 -15.23 17.24 -1.88
N SER A 244 -14.37 18.05 -1.26
CA SER A 244 -14.31 19.49 -1.52
C SER A 244 -13.53 19.85 -2.78
N PRO A 245 -14.14 20.49 -3.80
CA PRO A 245 -13.45 20.99 -5.00
C PRO A 245 -12.35 21.99 -4.67
N TRP A 246 -11.27 21.98 -5.44
CA TRP A 246 -10.29 23.06 -5.39
C TRP A 246 -10.91 24.32 -6.02
N PRO A 247 -10.79 25.51 -5.40
CA PRO A 247 -11.45 26.72 -5.91
C PRO A 247 -11.10 27.05 -7.36
N GLN A 248 -9.82 27.00 -7.74
CA GLN A 248 -9.39 27.32 -9.10
C GLN A 248 -9.94 26.33 -10.15
N VAL A 249 -10.05 25.04 -9.82
CA VAL A 249 -10.69 24.05 -10.71
C VAL A 249 -12.18 24.34 -10.85
N ARG A 250 -12.86 24.67 -9.75
CA ARG A 250 -14.27 25.06 -9.76
C ARG A 250 -14.49 26.31 -10.61
N ASP A 251 -13.65 27.33 -10.45
CA ASP A 251 -13.79 28.60 -11.16
C ASP A 251 -13.52 28.41 -12.67
N PHE A 252 -12.58 27.55 -13.06
CA PHE A 252 -12.41 27.14 -14.46
C PHE A 252 -13.69 26.50 -15.02
N LEU A 253 -14.29 25.54 -14.30
CA LEU A 253 -15.50 24.83 -14.74
C LEU A 253 -16.72 25.75 -14.84
N LEU A 254 -16.88 26.68 -13.90
CA LEU A 254 -17.94 27.70 -13.93
C LEU A 254 -17.72 28.76 -15.02
N SER A 255 -16.50 28.91 -15.53
CA SER A 255 -16.21 29.82 -16.64
C SER A 255 -16.61 29.27 -18.02
N LEU A 256 -16.96 27.97 -18.10
CA LEU A 256 -17.32 27.33 -19.36
C LEU A 256 -18.71 27.81 -19.84
N PRO A 257 -18.88 28.16 -21.12
CA PRO A 257 -20.17 28.54 -21.68
C PRO A 257 -21.21 27.43 -21.58
N ALA A 258 -22.49 27.81 -21.43
CA ALA A 258 -23.60 26.87 -21.48
C ALA A 258 -23.60 26.04 -22.77
N GLY A 259 -23.88 24.74 -22.64
CA GLY A 259 -23.85 23.77 -23.74
C GLY A 259 -22.46 23.24 -24.11
N SER A 260 -21.39 23.68 -23.44
CA SER A 260 -20.05 23.14 -23.65
C SER A 260 -19.98 21.64 -23.37
N VAL A 261 -19.10 20.92 -24.08
CA VAL A 261 -18.77 19.52 -23.81
C VAL A 261 -17.48 19.44 -23.00
N LEU A 262 -17.56 18.82 -21.82
CA LEU A 262 -16.44 18.62 -20.89
C LEU A 262 -16.07 17.13 -20.78
N ALA A 263 -14.78 16.82 -20.94
CA ALA A 263 -14.21 15.54 -20.54
C ALA A 263 -13.38 15.67 -19.24
N ASP A 264 -13.71 14.89 -18.21
CA ASP A 264 -12.90 14.73 -17.00
C ASP A 264 -12.08 13.43 -17.12
N VAL A 265 -10.82 13.56 -17.56
CA VAL A 265 -9.93 12.42 -17.83
C VAL A 265 -9.17 12.07 -16.56
N GLY A 266 -9.54 10.92 -15.97
CA GLY A 266 -9.20 10.52 -14.60
C GLY A 266 -10.16 11.12 -13.57
N CYS A 267 -11.47 10.97 -13.82
CA CYS A 267 -12.53 11.60 -13.03
C CYS A 267 -12.62 11.11 -11.57
N GLY A 268 -11.97 9.99 -11.25
CA GLY A 268 -12.04 9.36 -9.93
C GLY A 268 -13.47 9.12 -9.48
N ASN A 269 -13.84 9.65 -8.31
CA ASN A 269 -15.19 9.53 -7.76
C ASN A 269 -16.21 10.53 -8.34
N GLY A 270 -15.89 11.22 -9.45
CA GLY A 270 -16.75 12.24 -10.06
C GLY A 270 -16.80 13.55 -9.26
N LYS A 271 -15.71 13.91 -8.58
CA LYS A 271 -15.63 15.10 -7.70
C LYS A 271 -15.98 16.41 -8.41
N TYR A 272 -15.62 16.54 -9.68
CA TYR A 272 -15.78 17.77 -10.45
C TYR A 272 -16.95 17.73 -11.42
N LEU A 273 -17.48 16.54 -11.70
CA LEU A 273 -18.68 16.38 -12.50
C LEU A 273 -19.86 17.02 -11.76
N GLY A 274 -20.71 17.74 -12.49
CA GLY A 274 -21.87 18.45 -11.95
C GLY A 274 -21.59 19.82 -11.29
N ILE A 275 -20.35 20.31 -11.27
CA ILE A 275 -20.05 21.67 -10.75
C ILE A 275 -20.74 22.76 -11.58
N ASN A 276 -20.70 22.64 -12.91
CA ASN A 276 -21.41 23.51 -13.82
C ASN A 276 -22.58 22.72 -14.45
N PRO A 277 -23.84 22.97 -14.03
CA PRO A 277 -25.00 22.23 -14.52
C PRO A 277 -25.37 22.55 -15.98
N GLU A 278 -24.79 23.61 -16.56
CA GLU A 278 -25.06 24.03 -17.94
C GLU A 278 -24.15 23.33 -18.96
N VAL A 279 -23.21 22.50 -18.51
CA VAL A 279 -22.19 21.82 -19.33
C VAL A 279 -22.50 20.33 -19.44
N MET A 280 -22.36 19.78 -20.64
CA MET A 280 -22.46 18.34 -20.87
C MET A 280 -21.14 17.68 -20.48
N SER A 281 -21.11 17.03 -19.32
CA SER A 281 -19.88 16.45 -18.76
C SER A 281 -19.88 14.92 -18.83
N VAL A 282 -18.73 14.35 -19.20
CA VAL A 282 -18.48 12.91 -19.15
C VAL A 282 -17.11 12.66 -18.49
N GLY A 283 -17.08 11.74 -17.53
CA GLY A 283 -15.86 11.30 -16.88
C GLY A 283 -15.30 10.02 -17.51
N CYS A 284 -13.99 9.84 -17.42
CA CYS A 284 -13.41 8.51 -17.55
C CYS A 284 -12.34 8.26 -16.50
N ASP A 285 -12.17 7.02 -16.08
CA ASP A 285 -11.12 6.63 -15.15
C ASP A 285 -10.66 5.21 -15.43
N ARG A 286 -9.41 4.90 -15.11
CA ARG A 286 -8.83 3.56 -15.31
C ARG A 286 -9.38 2.55 -14.30
N SER A 287 -9.77 3.01 -13.11
CA SER A 287 -10.34 2.18 -12.04
C SER A 287 -11.83 1.95 -12.25
N ALA A 288 -12.21 0.68 -12.39
CA ALA A 288 -13.61 0.29 -12.54
C ALA A 288 -14.41 0.61 -11.28
N ASN A 289 -13.82 0.39 -10.10
CA ASN A 289 -14.45 0.73 -8.82
C ASN A 289 -14.71 2.25 -8.68
N LEU A 290 -13.79 3.13 -9.10
CA LEU A 290 -14.02 4.58 -9.05
C LEU A 290 -15.09 5.02 -10.05
N VAL A 291 -15.09 4.49 -11.28
CA VAL A 291 -16.16 4.73 -12.25
C VAL A 291 -17.52 4.29 -11.71
N GLN A 292 -17.60 3.14 -11.04
CA GLN A 292 -18.85 2.67 -10.44
C GLN A 292 -19.34 3.61 -9.34
N ILE A 293 -18.44 4.13 -8.50
CA ILE A 293 -18.76 5.14 -7.49
C ILE A 293 -19.26 6.44 -8.15
N CYS A 294 -18.58 6.89 -9.21
CA CYS A 294 -18.96 8.07 -9.98
C CYS A 294 -20.38 7.94 -10.56
N LYS A 295 -20.68 6.80 -11.21
CA LYS A 295 -22.03 6.48 -11.70
C LYS A 295 -23.06 6.41 -10.58
N GLY A 296 -22.69 5.84 -9.43
CA GLY A 296 -23.54 5.80 -8.24
C GLY A 296 -23.92 7.19 -7.70
N ARG A 297 -23.17 8.24 -8.06
CA ARG A 297 -23.49 9.64 -7.76
C ARG A 297 -24.36 10.31 -8.84
N GLY A 298 -24.78 9.57 -9.87
CA GLY A 298 -25.63 10.07 -10.95
C GLY A 298 -24.88 10.76 -12.09
N TYR A 299 -23.57 10.54 -12.23
CA TYR A 299 -22.77 11.14 -13.30
C TYR A 299 -22.44 10.14 -14.40
N GLU A 300 -22.32 10.65 -15.63
CA GLU A 300 -21.90 9.87 -16.79
C GLU A 300 -20.39 9.63 -16.75
N ALA A 301 -20.00 8.35 -16.70
CA ALA A 301 -18.59 7.97 -16.74
C ALA A 301 -18.37 6.59 -17.39
N PHE A 302 -17.15 6.32 -17.86
CA PHE A 302 -16.77 5.00 -18.38
C PHE A 302 -15.33 4.64 -18.02
N VAL A 303 -15.01 3.35 -18.09
CA VAL A 303 -13.65 2.86 -17.82
C VAL A 303 -12.80 3.05 -19.07
N SER A 304 -11.68 3.76 -18.96
CA SER A 304 -10.69 3.87 -20.04
C SER A 304 -9.29 4.21 -19.53
N ASP A 305 -8.30 4.02 -20.40
CA ASP A 305 -6.95 4.52 -20.18
C ASP A 305 -6.87 6.01 -20.57
N ALA A 306 -6.20 6.84 -19.77
CA ALA A 306 -6.05 8.27 -20.06
C ALA A 306 -5.06 8.55 -21.20
N LEU A 307 -4.32 7.53 -21.66
CA LEU A 307 -3.50 7.58 -22.88
C LEU A 307 -4.29 7.30 -24.15
N SER A 308 -5.51 6.75 -24.03
CA SER A 308 -6.38 6.44 -25.17
C SER A 308 -7.85 6.42 -24.73
N VAL A 309 -8.49 7.57 -24.85
CA VAL A 309 -9.88 7.79 -24.48
C VAL A 309 -10.77 7.49 -25.69
N PRO A 310 -11.77 6.60 -25.58
CA PRO A 310 -12.69 6.20 -26.67
C PRO A 310 -13.72 7.29 -27.04
N MET A 311 -13.26 8.54 -27.17
CA MET A 311 -14.02 9.69 -27.64
C MET A 311 -13.42 10.21 -28.96
N ARG A 312 -14.28 10.76 -29.83
CA ARG A 312 -13.86 11.33 -31.12
C ARG A 312 -12.92 12.51 -30.88
N SER A 313 -11.94 12.68 -31.77
CA SER A 313 -11.06 13.84 -31.76
C SER A 313 -11.87 15.13 -32.01
N GLY A 314 -11.49 16.23 -31.38
CA GLY A 314 -12.12 17.53 -31.63
C GLY A 314 -13.58 17.63 -31.18
N ILE A 315 -13.99 16.89 -30.13
CA ILE A 315 -15.38 16.89 -29.65
C ILE A 315 -15.58 17.74 -28.39
N CYS A 316 -14.54 17.93 -27.58
CA CYS A 316 -14.63 18.60 -26.29
C CYS A 316 -14.32 20.10 -26.43
N ASP A 317 -15.11 20.94 -25.78
CA ASP A 317 -14.80 22.37 -25.59
C ASP A 317 -13.83 22.56 -24.43
N ALA A 318 -13.89 21.66 -23.44
CA ALA A 318 -12.94 21.63 -22.34
C ALA A 318 -12.54 20.21 -21.93
N CYS A 319 -11.31 20.06 -21.44
CA CYS A 319 -10.83 18.85 -20.78
C CYS A 319 -10.22 19.21 -19.43
N ILE A 320 -10.40 18.37 -18.42
CA ILE A 320 -9.63 18.47 -17.18
C ILE A 320 -8.90 17.16 -16.90
N SER A 321 -7.72 17.25 -16.31
CA SER A 321 -6.94 16.12 -15.83
C SER A 321 -6.30 16.49 -14.50
N ILE A 322 -7.00 16.16 -13.41
CA ILE A 322 -6.68 16.66 -12.07
C ILE A 322 -6.06 15.57 -11.21
N ALA A 323 -4.76 15.68 -10.93
CA ALA A 323 -3.98 14.69 -10.18
C ALA A 323 -4.00 13.29 -10.82
N VAL A 324 -3.67 13.25 -12.11
CA VAL A 324 -3.67 12.03 -12.94
C VAL A 324 -2.31 11.82 -13.60
N ILE A 325 -1.83 12.79 -14.40
CA ILE A 325 -0.63 12.64 -15.25
C ILE A 325 0.64 12.28 -14.47
N HIS A 326 0.76 12.70 -13.21
CA HIS A 326 1.86 12.30 -12.32
C HIS A 326 1.93 10.80 -12.02
N HIS A 327 0.96 10.00 -12.45
CA HIS A 327 0.98 8.55 -12.30
C HIS A 327 1.65 7.82 -13.47
N PHE A 328 1.97 8.51 -14.57
CA PHE A 328 2.71 7.93 -15.68
C PHE A 328 4.21 8.00 -15.44
N SER A 329 4.85 6.86 -15.62
CA SER A 329 6.20 6.59 -15.11
C SER A 329 7.35 6.95 -16.04
N THR A 330 7.03 7.33 -17.28
CA THR A 330 7.99 7.89 -18.23
C THR A 330 7.50 9.22 -18.76
N THR A 331 8.44 10.05 -19.19
CA THR A 331 8.14 11.34 -19.83
C THR A 331 7.28 11.14 -21.08
N GLU A 332 7.55 10.11 -21.87
CA GLU A 332 6.84 9.80 -23.11
C GLU A 332 5.36 9.50 -22.84
N ARG A 333 5.05 8.74 -21.78
CA ARG A 333 3.67 8.44 -21.38
C ARG A 333 2.98 9.68 -20.80
N ARG A 334 3.68 10.51 -20.01
CA ARG A 334 3.16 11.81 -19.56
C ARG A 334 2.81 12.73 -20.74
N ARG A 335 3.68 12.80 -21.76
CA ARG A 335 3.42 13.53 -23.01
C ARG A 335 2.25 12.95 -23.79
N ALA A 336 2.15 11.63 -23.87
CA ALA A 336 1.03 10.96 -24.53
C ALA A 336 -0.31 11.30 -23.86
N ALA A 337 -0.36 11.40 -22.53
CA ALA A 337 -1.55 11.86 -21.81
C ALA A 337 -1.93 13.30 -22.19
N VAL A 338 -0.96 14.22 -22.23
CA VAL A 338 -1.22 15.61 -22.68
C VAL A 338 -1.71 15.64 -24.12
N ARG A 339 -1.08 14.88 -25.01
CA ARG A 339 -1.48 14.76 -26.42
C ARG A 339 -2.90 14.22 -26.56
N GLU A 340 -3.30 13.29 -25.71
CA GLU A 340 -4.64 12.75 -25.70
C GLU A 340 -5.69 13.79 -25.29
N LEU A 341 -5.40 14.63 -24.28
CA LEU A 341 -6.25 15.79 -23.94
C LEU A 341 -6.40 16.73 -25.14
N LEU A 342 -5.28 17.08 -25.80
CA LEU A 342 -5.30 17.93 -26.99
C LEU A 342 -6.05 17.28 -28.16
N ARG A 343 -5.98 15.95 -28.32
CA ARG A 343 -6.74 15.24 -29.36
C ARG A 343 -8.24 15.40 -29.15
N LEU A 344 -8.71 15.33 -27.91
CA LEU A 344 -10.13 15.47 -27.55
C LEU A 344 -10.67 16.89 -27.78
N LEU A 345 -9.84 17.90 -27.53
CA LEU A 345 -10.25 19.30 -27.66
C LEU A 345 -10.53 19.72 -29.11
N LYS A 346 -11.55 20.56 -29.30
CA LYS A 346 -11.75 21.40 -30.50
C LYS A 346 -10.64 22.46 -30.59
N ALA A 347 -10.44 23.03 -31.78
CA ALA A 347 -9.66 24.26 -31.90
C ALA A 347 -10.32 25.38 -31.05
N GLY A 348 -9.53 26.09 -30.26
CA GLY A 348 -9.97 27.03 -29.23
C GLY A 348 -10.43 26.38 -27.92
N GLY A 349 -10.49 25.05 -27.84
CA GLY A 349 -10.85 24.33 -26.61
C GLY A 349 -9.75 24.43 -25.55
N ARG A 350 -10.14 24.39 -24.27
CA ARG A 350 -9.25 24.61 -23.12
C ARG A 350 -9.02 23.34 -22.30
N ALA A 351 -7.77 23.06 -21.92
CA ALA A 351 -7.43 22.01 -20.97
C ALA A 351 -6.93 22.58 -19.64
N LEU A 352 -7.35 22.00 -18.52
CA LEU A 352 -6.80 22.28 -17.19
C LEU A 352 -6.10 21.03 -16.64
N VAL A 353 -4.80 21.15 -16.34
CA VAL A 353 -3.98 20.05 -15.83
C VAL A 353 -3.43 20.41 -14.45
N TYR A 354 -3.57 19.50 -13.49
CA TYR A 354 -3.02 19.62 -12.13
C TYR A 354 -2.13 18.41 -11.82
N VAL A 355 -0.89 18.65 -11.42
CA VAL A 355 0.08 17.61 -11.01
C VAL A 355 0.74 17.98 -9.68
N TRP A 356 1.22 16.99 -8.94
CA TRP A 356 1.87 17.25 -7.65
C TRP A 356 3.21 17.95 -7.86
N ALA A 357 3.46 19.02 -7.10
CA ALA A 357 4.74 19.71 -7.13
C ALA A 357 5.78 18.99 -6.25
N MET A 358 7.03 18.93 -6.69
CA MET A 358 8.15 18.53 -5.85
C MET A 358 8.35 19.57 -4.73
N GLU A 359 8.17 20.85 -5.06
CA GLU A 359 8.21 21.99 -4.16
C GLU A 359 6.90 22.11 -3.37
N GLN A 360 6.83 21.41 -2.24
CA GLN A 360 5.70 21.48 -1.31
C GLN A 360 5.69 22.76 -0.44
N GLU A 361 6.74 23.58 -0.53
CA GLU A 361 6.79 24.96 -0.04
C GLU A 361 7.12 25.89 -1.20
N TYR A 362 6.28 26.90 -1.42
CA TYR A 362 6.44 27.84 -2.53
C TYR A 362 6.15 29.25 -2.05
N LYS A 363 7.03 30.21 -2.39
CA LYS A 363 6.97 31.61 -1.93
C LYS A 363 6.73 31.75 -0.42
N ASN A 364 7.47 30.99 0.39
CA ASN A 364 7.36 30.90 1.86
C ASN A 364 5.98 30.44 2.37
N GLN A 365 5.19 29.77 1.52
CA GLN A 365 3.92 29.17 1.90
C GLN A 365 3.99 27.66 1.75
N LYS A 366 3.87 26.96 2.88
CA LYS A 366 3.75 25.50 2.91
C LYS A 366 2.39 25.05 2.36
N SER A 367 2.38 23.97 1.59
CA SER A 367 1.15 23.33 1.11
C SER A 367 0.35 22.73 2.27
N LYS A 368 -0.93 22.42 2.02
CA LYS A 368 -1.75 21.64 2.97
C LYS A 368 -1.11 20.31 3.35
N TYR A 369 -0.43 19.66 2.39
CA TYR A 369 0.24 18.39 2.60
C TYR A 369 1.28 18.46 3.74
N LEU A 370 2.04 19.55 3.83
CA LEU A 370 3.00 19.78 4.92
C LEU A 370 2.35 20.35 6.20
N LYS A 371 1.24 21.10 6.07
CA LYS A 371 0.57 21.79 7.20
C LYS A 371 -0.22 20.88 8.13
N GLU A 372 -0.63 19.68 7.71
CA GLU A 372 -1.40 18.73 8.54
C GLU A 372 -0.57 17.99 9.63
N ARG A 373 0.49 18.60 10.18
CA ARG A 373 1.07 18.15 11.45
C ARG A 373 0.09 18.51 12.55
N THR A 374 -0.55 17.51 13.14
CA THR A 374 -1.25 17.66 14.42
C THR A 374 -0.29 18.29 15.42
N ALA A 375 -0.71 19.36 16.09
CA ALA A 375 0.10 20.04 17.10
C ALA A 375 0.65 19.03 18.11
N GLY A 376 1.97 18.81 18.11
CA GLY A 376 2.61 17.87 19.02
C GLY A 376 3.68 16.96 18.40
N SER A 377 4.72 17.52 17.77
CA SER A 377 6.05 16.91 17.85
C SER A 377 7.09 18.01 17.60
N SER A 378 8.09 18.09 18.47
CA SER A 378 9.10 19.15 18.55
C SER A 378 10.05 19.17 17.34
N LEU A 379 10.53 20.37 17.00
CA LEU A 379 11.36 20.72 15.84
C LEU A 379 12.84 20.32 15.97
N GLU A 380 13.28 19.77 17.09
CA GLU A 380 14.71 19.67 17.43
C GLU A 380 15.44 18.43 16.86
N LYS A 381 14.73 17.39 16.40
CA LYS A 381 15.38 16.14 15.94
C LYS A 381 15.83 16.12 14.48
N VAL A 382 15.45 17.10 13.66
CA VAL A 382 15.72 17.10 12.21
C VAL A 382 17.03 17.83 11.87
N GLU A 383 17.42 18.83 12.66
CA GLU A 383 18.68 19.55 12.43
C GLU A 383 19.93 18.70 12.74
N GLU A 384 19.83 17.73 13.66
CA GLU A 384 20.92 16.80 13.98
C GLU A 384 21.24 15.84 12.82
N LEU A 385 20.21 15.29 12.14
CA LEU A 385 20.39 14.32 11.05
C LEU A 385 21.03 14.95 9.80
N ILE A 386 20.73 16.22 9.51
CA ILE A 386 21.31 16.97 8.38
C ILE A 386 22.81 17.26 8.62
N SER A 387 23.22 17.37 9.89
CA SER A 387 24.61 17.65 10.26
C SER A 387 25.54 16.43 10.13
N GLU A 388 25.02 15.21 10.34
CA GLU A 388 25.79 13.97 10.25
C GLU A 388 26.01 13.52 8.79
N GLU A 389 25.01 13.66 7.91
CA GLU A 389 25.15 13.32 6.49
C GLU A 389 26.18 14.22 5.78
N ASN A 390 26.26 15.50 6.13
CA ASN A 390 27.25 16.42 5.56
C ASN A 390 28.69 16.15 6.02
N LYS A 391 28.89 15.62 7.24
CA LYS A 391 30.22 15.20 7.71
C LYS A 391 30.72 13.94 7.00
N SER A 392 29.82 13.03 6.64
CA SER A 392 30.16 11.79 5.92
C SER A 392 30.61 12.00 4.46
N ARG A 393 30.21 13.13 3.83
CA ARG A 393 30.56 13.47 2.45
C ARG A 393 31.94 14.09 2.28
N GLN A 394 32.50 14.74 3.30
CA GLN A 394 33.81 15.40 3.21
C GLN A 394 35.02 14.47 3.41
N GLN A 395 34.82 13.19 3.73
CA GLN A 395 35.91 12.24 3.99
C GLN A 395 36.19 11.22 2.85
N LYS A 396 35.51 11.33 1.70
CA LYS A 396 35.68 10.38 0.56
C LYS A 396 36.11 11.03 -0.76
N GLU A 397 36.81 12.16 -0.72
CA GLU A 397 37.57 12.67 -1.88
C GLU A 397 39.05 12.36 -1.68
N GLY A 398 39.47 11.18 -2.10
CA GLY A 398 40.86 10.77 -1.95
C GLY A 398 41.17 9.34 -2.37
N ASN A 399 40.74 8.92 -3.56
CA ASN A 399 41.52 7.98 -4.37
C ASN A 399 40.95 7.85 -5.78
N LYS A 400 41.69 8.35 -6.77
CA LYS A 400 41.54 7.97 -8.18
C LYS A 400 42.41 6.74 -8.43
N CYS A 401 41.81 5.67 -8.94
CA CYS A 401 42.48 4.73 -9.84
C CYS A 401 41.50 4.34 -10.96
N ALA A 402 42.06 4.22 -12.15
CA ALA A 402 41.37 4.08 -13.42
C ALA A 402 41.02 2.62 -13.75
N ASP A 403 40.16 2.52 -14.76
CA ASP A 403 39.91 1.39 -15.66
C ASP A 403 38.98 0.27 -15.17
N ASP A 404 37.73 0.29 -15.65
CA ASP A 404 37.20 -0.86 -16.40
C ASP A 404 36.03 -0.41 -17.29
N THR A 405 36.15 -0.71 -18.58
CA THR A 405 35.17 -0.45 -19.63
C THR A 405 34.12 -1.56 -19.66
N ASP A 406 32.89 -1.30 -19.20
CA ASP A 406 31.66 -1.71 -19.89
C ASP A 406 30.45 -0.90 -19.38
N GLY A 407 29.77 -0.23 -20.30
CA GLY A 407 28.83 0.86 -20.02
C GLY A 407 27.39 0.39 -19.87
N HIS A 408 27.04 -0.18 -18.72
CA HIS A 408 25.64 -0.33 -18.32
C HIS A 408 25.34 0.51 -17.06
N VAL A 409 24.93 1.76 -17.29
CA VAL A 409 24.39 2.62 -16.22
C VAL A 409 23.06 2.01 -15.76
N MET A 410 23.05 1.39 -14.58
CA MET A 410 21.82 0.84 -14.00
C MET A 410 20.81 1.96 -13.72
N PRO A 411 19.52 1.79 -14.07
CA PRO A 411 18.52 2.82 -13.86
C PRO A 411 18.31 3.13 -12.37
N PRO A 412 18.01 4.40 -12.02
CA PRO A 412 17.87 4.82 -10.63
C PRO A 412 16.70 4.10 -9.94
N ARG A 413 16.91 3.71 -8.67
CA ARG A 413 15.90 3.01 -7.85
C ARG A 413 14.85 3.98 -7.29
N ILE A 414 13.58 3.61 -7.37
CA ILE A 414 12.44 4.34 -6.81
C ILE A 414 12.37 4.07 -5.30
N LYS A 415 12.36 5.14 -4.50
CA LYS A 415 12.31 5.06 -3.03
C LYS A 415 10.89 5.21 -2.50
N VAL A 416 10.63 4.64 -1.33
CA VAL A 416 9.40 4.89 -0.57
C VAL A 416 9.51 6.23 0.15
N HIS A 417 8.52 7.09 -0.03
CA HIS A 417 8.46 8.41 0.58
C HIS A 417 7.85 8.37 1.98
N THR A 418 8.37 9.21 2.87
CA THR A 418 7.81 9.40 4.20
C THR A 418 6.71 10.46 4.15
N ASN A 419 5.47 10.07 4.43
CA ASN A 419 4.34 11.01 4.35
C ASN A 419 4.58 12.28 5.19
N ARG A 420 4.21 13.43 4.61
CA ARG A 420 4.31 14.77 5.22
C ARG A 420 5.73 15.30 5.41
N THR A 421 6.72 14.72 4.73
CA THR A 421 8.06 15.31 4.56
C THR A 421 8.21 15.92 3.18
N ALA A 422 9.29 16.68 2.97
CA ALA A 422 9.67 17.14 1.63
C ALA A 422 10.01 15.93 0.73
N PHE A 423 9.77 16.08 -0.58
CA PHE A 423 10.14 15.08 -1.57
C PHE A 423 11.63 15.17 -1.89
N LEU A 424 12.33 14.02 -1.87
CA LEU A 424 13.77 13.95 -2.09
C LEU A 424 14.15 13.46 -3.50
N SER A 425 13.17 12.97 -4.27
CA SER A 425 13.29 12.54 -5.66
C SER A 425 11.99 12.85 -6.40
N GLN A 426 12.05 12.98 -7.74
CA GLN A 426 10.86 13.16 -8.57
C GLN A 426 10.05 11.86 -8.69
N ASP A 427 10.72 10.70 -8.77
CA ASP A 427 10.08 9.39 -8.81
C ASP A 427 10.09 8.72 -7.43
N LEU A 428 8.91 8.36 -6.94
CA LEU A 428 8.74 7.82 -5.59
C LEU A 428 7.49 6.94 -5.44
N LEU A 429 7.51 6.10 -4.41
CA LEU A 429 6.35 5.37 -3.91
C LEU A 429 5.77 6.11 -2.70
N VAL A 430 4.54 6.62 -2.82
CA VAL A 430 3.81 7.33 -1.76
C VAL A 430 2.91 6.36 -0.98
N PRO A 431 3.12 6.18 0.34
CA PRO A 431 2.28 5.31 1.16
C PRO A 431 0.86 5.84 1.33
N TRP A 432 -0.13 5.00 1.09
CA TRP A 432 -1.55 5.24 1.34
C TRP A 432 -2.02 4.34 2.47
N HIS A 433 -2.34 4.95 3.61
CA HIS A 433 -2.87 4.23 4.76
C HIS A 433 -4.38 4.24 4.67
N LEU A 434 -5.01 3.06 4.57
CA LEU A 434 -6.45 2.98 4.82
C LEU A 434 -6.71 3.39 6.28
N LYS A 435 -7.81 4.08 6.58
CA LYS A 435 -8.32 4.22 7.95
C LYS A 435 -9.56 3.34 8.06
N ALA A 436 -9.71 2.65 9.19
CA ALA A 436 -10.96 1.94 9.46
C ALA A 436 -12.10 2.97 9.57
N ASN A 437 -13.18 2.78 8.82
CA ASN A 437 -14.40 3.59 8.99
C ASN A 437 -14.94 3.34 10.39
N VAL A 438 -15.02 4.38 11.20
CA VAL A 438 -15.81 4.40 12.44
C VAL A 438 -17.17 4.96 12.03
N ASP A 439 -18.09 4.09 11.63
CA ASP A 439 -19.48 4.52 11.41
C ASP A 439 -20.10 4.92 12.76
N ASN A 440 -20.87 6.01 12.75
CA ASN A 440 -21.47 6.72 13.89
C ASN A 440 -22.57 5.95 14.65
N ASN A 441 -22.42 4.64 14.86
CA ASN A 441 -23.31 3.90 15.76
C ASN A 441 -22.77 3.99 17.19
N LYS A 442 -23.43 4.78 18.03
CA LYS A 442 -23.00 5.16 19.39
C LYS A 442 -22.89 4.01 20.41
N ASP A 443 -23.04 2.75 19.99
CA ASP A 443 -22.91 1.56 20.85
C ASP A 443 -21.72 0.64 20.51
N ALA A 444 -20.77 1.07 19.68
CA ALA A 444 -19.55 0.31 19.38
C ALA A 444 -18.29 0.95 20.01
N VAL A 445 -17.86 0.39 21.16
CA VAL A 445 -16.59 0.76 21.82
C VAL A 445 -15.40 0.30 20.98
N SER A 446 -14.90 1.25 20.18
CA SER A 446 -13.63 1.39 19.45
C SER A 446 -12.59 0.26 19.52
N ALA A 447 -12.39 -0.40 18.38
CA ALA A 447 -11.21 -1.22 18.07
C ALA A 447 -10.58 -0.70 16.77
N ALA A 448 -9.41 -0.04 16.87
CA ALA A 448 -8.64 0.36 15.70
C ALA A 448 -7.85 -0.86 15.17
N THR A 449 -8.00 -1.21 13.90
CA THR A 449 -7.09 -2.08 13.13
C THR A 449 -5.94 -1.22 12.60
N GLU A 450 -4.68 -1.67 12.67
CA GLU A 450 -3.64 -1.13 11.79
C GLU A 450 -4.01 -1.51 10.36
N ALA A 451 -4.45 -0.52 9.63
CA ALA A 451 -5.02 -0.69 8.32
C ALA A 451 -3.92 -0.82 7.26
N PRO A 452 -4.15 -1.60 6.19
CA PRO A 452 -3.12 -1.90 5.20
C PRO A 452 -2.60 -0.62 4.54
N VAL A 453 -1.29 -0.65 4.25
CA VAL A 453 -0.57 0.44 3.59
C VAL A 453 -0.27 0.02 2.15
N PHE A 454 -0.76 0.81 1.21
CA PHE A 454 -0.49 0.62 -0.22
C PHE A 454 0.56 1.61 -0.69
N HIS A 455 1.44 1.21 -1.60
CA HIS A 455 2.46 2.09 -2.15
C HIS A 455 2.05 2.53 -3.54
N ARG A 456 1.92 3.84 -3.76
CA ARG A 456 1.49 4.40 -5.04
C ARG A 456 2.64 5.07 -5.77
N TYR A 457 2.86 4.75 -7.03
CA TYR A 457 3.87 5.46 -7.81
C TYR A 457 3.41 6.90 -8.11
N TYR A 458 4.33 7.84 -7.96
CA TYR A 458 4.17 9.25 -8.34
C TYR A 458 5.46 9.75 -8.99
N HIS A 459 5.28 10.57 -10.03
CA HIS A 459 6.24 11.53 -10.53
C HIS A 459 5.86 12.93 -10.03
N VAL A 460 6.57 13.49 -9.06
CA VAL A 460 6.35 14.87 -8.59
C VAL A 460 7.10 15.85 -9.48
N PHE A 461 6.38 16.83 -10.02
CA PHE A 461 6.88 17.75 -11.02
C PHE A 461 7.69 18.88 -10.39
N GLN A 462 8.81 19.23 -10.99
CA GLN A 462 9.56 20.44 -10.62
C GLN A 462 8.95 21.68 -11.26
N GLN A 463 9.32 22.86 -10.74
CA GLN A 463 8.94 24.13 -11.35
C GLN A 463 9.34 24.19 -12.82
N GLY A 464 8.40 24.52 -13.71
CA GLY A 464 8.62 24.64 -15.15
C GLY A 464 8.46 23.34 -15.93
N GLU A 465 8.54 22.18 -15.26
CA GLU A 465 8.49 20.88 -15.94
C GLU A 465 7.15 20.61 -16.62
N LEU A 466 6.03 20.99 -15.98
CA LEU A 466 4.71 20.78 -16.56
C LEU A 466 4.49 21.69 -17.78
N GLU A 467 4.95 22.93 -17.71
CA GLU A 467 4.92 23.87 -18.83
C GLU A 467 5.72 23.34 -20.01
N ASP A 468 6.96 22.89 -19.78
CA ASP A 468 7.82 22.32 -20.81
C ASP A 468 7.22 21.05 -21.41
N LEU A 469 6.66 20.16 -20.58
CA LEU A 469 5.95 18.96 -21.03
C LEU A 469 4.81 19.29 -21.99
N CYS A 470 4.02 20.32 -21.67
CA CYS A 470 2.90 20.75 -22.49
C CYS A 470 3.34 21.47 -23.76
N LEU A 471 4.29 22.41 -23.66
CA LEU A 471 4.79 23.20 -24.80
C LEU A 471 5.59 22.36 -25.81
N ALA A 472 6.03 21.16 -25.43
CA ALA A 472 6.63 20.22 -26.35
C ALA A 472 5.64 19.60 -27.36
N GLU A 473 4.33 19.74 -27.15
CA GLU A 473 3.30 19.30 -28.09
C GLU A 473 2.94 20.42 -29.08
N ALA A 474 2.69 20.05 -30.34
CA ALA A 474 2.30 21.02 -31.37
C ALA A 474 0.83 21.46 -31.19
N GLY A 475 0.50 22.66 -31.68
CA GLY A 475 -0.89 23.14 -31.69
C GLY A 475 -1.44 23.50 -30.31
N VAL A 476 -0.57 23.88 -29.37
CA VAL A 476 -0.95 24.29 -28.01
C VAL A 476 -0.44 25.67 -27.67
N LYS A 477 -1.22 26.41 -26.88
CA LYS A 477 -0.86 27.69 -26.29
C LYS A 477 -1.05 27.61 -24.78
N LEU A 478 0.00 27.95 -24.02
CA LEU A 478 -0.10 28.07 -22.57
C LEU A 478 -0.82 29.38 -22.23
N LEU A 479 -2.00 29.29 -21.62
CA LEU A 479 -2.79 30.45 -21.18
C LEU A 479 -2.35 30.91 -19.78
N ARG A 480 -2.11 29.96 -18.88
CA ARG A 480 -1.75 30.26 -17.48
C ARG A 480 -0.91 29.12 -16.92
N SER A 481 0.13 29.45 -16.15
CA SER A 481 0.82 28.52 -15.24
C SER A 481 0.82 29.10 -13.82
N TYR A 482 0.58 28.25 -12.83
CA TYR A 482 0.55 28.66 -11.42
C TYR A 482 0.77 27.49 -10.46
N HIS A 483 1.15 27.82 -9.22
CA HIS A 483 1.21 26.88 -8.10
C HIS A 483 -0.08 27.00 -7.27
N ASP A 484 -0.72 25.87 -6.97
CA ASP A 484 -1.91 25.80 -6.13
C ASP A 484 -1.80 24.66 -5.12
N GLN A 485 -1.56 25.02 -3.85
CA GLN A 485 -1.65 24.11 -2.70
C GLN A 485 -0.75 22.87 -2.81
N GLY A 486 0.46 23.03 -3.35
CA GLY A 486 1.43 21.94 -3.56
C GLY A 486 1.27 21.22 -4.90
N ASN A 487 0.62 21.86 -5.87
CA ASN A 487 0.45 21.37 -7.23
C ASN A 487 0.94 22.39 -8.24
N TRP A 488 1.60 21.94 -9.30
CA TRP A 488 1.81 22.71 -10.52
C TRP A 488 0.59 22.57 -11.42
N CYS A 489 0.12 23.69 -11.95
CA CYS A 489 -1.14 23.78 -12.66
C CYS A 489 -0.95 24.57 -13.95
N VAL A 490 -1.42 24.02 -15.07
CA VAL A 490 -1.43 24.72 -16.35
C VAL A 490 -2.81 24.73 -16.96
N GLU A 491 -3.13 25.87 -17.56
CA GLU A 491 -4.27 26.02 -18.45
C GLU A 491 -3.76 26.18 -19.88
N LEU A 492 -4.25 25.34 -20.78
CA LEU A 492 -3.83 25.24 -22.17
C LEU A 492 -5.00 25.56 -23.08
N GLU A 493 -4.72 26.11 -24.25
CA GLU A 493 -5.66 26.26 -25.36
C GLU A 493 -5.12 25.52 -26.58
N LYS A 494 -5.97 24.74 -27.25
CA LYS A 494 -5.63 24.13 -28.53
C LYS A 494 -5.76 25.16 -29.64
N THR A 495 -4.71 25.38 -30.42
CA THR A 495 -4.69 26.41 -31.47
C THR A 495 -5.10 25.90 -32.85
N GLN A 496 -5.01 24.59 -33.10
CA GLN A 496 -5.33 23.97 -34.40
C GLN A 496 -6.04 22.63 -34.20
#